data_AF-A0A1Q4VJ59-F1
#
_entry.id   AF-A0A1Q4VJ59-F1
#
_cell.length_a   1.000
_cell.length_b   1.000
_cell.length_c   1.000
_cell.angle_alpha   90.00
_cell.angle_beta   90.00
_cell.angle_gamma   90.00
#
_symmetry.space_group_name_H-M   'P 1'
#
loop_
_entity.id
_entity.type
_entity.pdbx_description
1 polymer ?
#
loop_
_entity_poly.entity_id
_entity_poly.type
_entity_poly.pdbx_seq_one_letter_code
_entity_poly.pdbx_strand_id
1 'polypeptide(L)'
;MDEARDRSAWSAAALLCLVSGALGIVSVEAFRKQWGVDQGLALQLAAFAEAGVLVASLALGVVTHLIARTIGGNGRFEPTVSLFIVLFWVTDLPRLVLATWLPHNSTLVQAVAWSTWGFGYLLAVLLIRGQHHLSTGKAAVAVAVQMLASLALLKLGPVR
;
A
#
# COMPACT_ATOMS: atom_id res chain seq x y z
N MET A 1 -0.57 -13.22 -24.38
CA MET A 1 -0.70 -11.78 -24.06
C MET A 1 -0.85 -11.53 -22.56
N ASP A 2 -1.41 -12.47 -21.79
CA ASP A 2 -1.59 -12.33 -20.34
C ASP A 2 -0.27 -12.26 -19.56
N GLU A 3 0.75 -13.06 -19.93
CA GLU A 3 2.04 -13.07 -19.21
C GLU A 3 2.82 -11.75 -19.30
N ALA A 4 2.77 -11.07 -20.46
CA ALA A 4 3.42 -9.78 -20.63
C ALA A 4 2.72 -8.68 -19.80
N ARG A 5 1.39 -8.75 -19.71
CA ARG A 5 0.58 -7.86 -18.87
C ARG A 5 0.83 -8.11 -17.39
N ASP A 6 0.85 -9.36 -16.97
CA ASP A 6 1.08 -9.76 -15.57
C ASP A 6 2.50 -9.33 -15.14
N ARG A 7 3.52 -9.54 -16.00
CA ARG A 7 4.88 -9.04 -15.78
C ARG A 7 4.94 -7.52 -15.66
N SER A 8 4.24 -6.80 -16.53
CA SER A 8 4.15 -5.33 -16.47
C SER A 8 3.50 -4.86 -15.17
N ALA A 9 2.48 -5.55 -14.68
CA ALA A 9 1.80 -5.23 -13.43
C ALA A 9 2.73 -5.44 -12.22
N TRP A 10 3.50 -6.53 -12.20
CA TRP A 10 4.51 -6.77 -11.16
C TRP A 10 5.61 -5.71 -11.14
N SER A 11 6.14 -5.32 -12.30
CA SER A 11 7.13 -4.23 -12.35
C SER A 11 6.55 -2.90 -11.87
N ALA A 12 5.30 -2.60 -12.24
CA ALA A 12 4.63 -1.38 -11.77
C ALA A 12 4.38 -1.42 -10.26
N ALA A 13 3.95 -2.56 -9.73
CA ALA A 13 3.73 -2.77 -8.30
C ALA A 13 5.03 -2.55 -7.50
N ALA A 14 6.14 -3.16 -7.93
CA ALA A 14 7.43 -3.02 -7.28
C ALA A 14 7.93 -1.57 -7.33
N LEU A 15 7.86 -0.93 -8.50
CA LEU A 15 8.30 0.46 -8.67
C LEU A 15 7.47 1.41 -7.80
N LEU A 16 6.15 1.30 -7.83
CA LEU A 16 5.26 2.15 -7.04
C LEU A 16 5.48 1.95 -5.55
N CYS A 17 5.71 0.72 -5.10
CA CYS A 17 6.02 0.42 -3.72
C CYS A 17 7.33 1.10 -3.29
N LEU A 18 8.39 0.97 -4.08
CA LEU A 18 9.70 1.57 -3.77
C LEU A 18 9.66 3.11 -3.78
N VAL A 19 8.99 3.71 -4.78
CA VAL A 19 8.85 5.17 -4.85
C VAL A 19 8.04 5.69 -3.67
N SER A 20 6.95 5.01 -3.34
CA SER A 20 6.07 5.44 -2.24
C SER A 20 6.71 5.21 -0.87
N GLY A 21 7.43 4.10 -0.69
CA GLY A 21 8.27 3.85 0.47
C GLY A 21 9.27 4.99 0.67
N ALA A 22 9.96 5.38 -0.41
CA ALA A 22 11.04 6.36 -0.33
C ALA A 22 10.47 7.74 0.06
N LEU A 23 9.32 8.11 -0.53
CA LEU A 23 8.58 9.31 -0.13
C LEU A 23 8.18 9.26 1.36
N GLY A 24 7.72 8.09 1.83
CA GLY A 24 7.39 7.86 3.23
C GLY A 24 8.60 8.01 4.16
N ILE A 25 9.76 7.48 3.80
CA ILE A 25 10.99 7.58 4.61
C ILE A 25 11.46 9.04 4.68
N VAL A 26 11.49 9.74 3.55
CA VAL A 26 11.93 11.15 3.47
C VAL A 26 10.99 12.09 4.24
N SER A 27 9.72 11.74 4.40
CA SER A 27 8.77 12.53 5.20
C SER A 27 9.03 12.42 6.72
N VAL A 28 9.72 11.37 7.18
CA VAL A 28 9.98 11.11 8.60
C VAL A 28 11.10 12.00 9.14
N GLU A 29 10.80 12.75 10.20
CA GLU A 29 11.77 13.66 10.83
C GLU A 29 13.01 12.93 11.39
N ALA A 30 12.83 11.73 11.95
CA ALA A 30 13.93 10.91 12.45
C ALA A 30 14.93 10.55 11.35
N PHE A 31 14.45 10.22 10.14
CA PHE A 31 15.31 9.97 8.99
C PHE A 31 16.10 11.22 8.59
N ARG A 32 15.44 12.39 8.50
CA ARG A 32 16.12 13.65 8.18
C ARG A 32 17.19 14.04 9.20
N LYS A 33 16.92 13.80 10.49
CA LYS A 33 17.92 13.99 11.56
C LYS A 33 19.10 13.04 11.40
N GLN A 34 18.83 11.75 11.18
CA GLN A 34 19.87 10.74 10.98
C GLN A 34 20.72 11.05 9.74
N TRP A 35 20.11 11.54 8.66
CA TRP A 35 20.81 11.92 7.43
C TRP A 35 21.86 13.03 7.65
N GLY A 36 21.59 13.96 8.56
CA GLY A 36 22.53 15.03 8.91
C GLY A 36 23.70 14.55 9.79
N VAL A 37 23.56 13.39 10.45
CA VAL A 37 24.58 12.81 11.34
C VAL A 37 25.44 11.79 10.60
N ASP A 38 24.82 10.80 9.97
CA ASP A 38 25.49 9.73 9.23
C ASP A 38 24.60 9.27 8.07
N GLN A 39 25.00 9.65 6.85
CA GLN A 39 24.30 9.29 5.62
C GLN A 39 24.36 7.78 5.31
N GLY A 40 25.46 7.11 5.66
CA GLY A 40 25.63 5.68 5.42
C GLY A 40 24.65 4.89 6.28
N LEU A 41 24.55 5.21 7.57
CA LEU A 41 23.59 4.59 8.47
C LEU A 41 22.13 4.95 8.08
N ALA A 42 21.87 6.18 7.66
CA ALA A 42 20.55 6.58 7.18
C ALA A 42 20.08 5.76 5.96
N LEU A 43 20.97 5.57 4.98
CA LEU A 43 20.69 4.75 3.79
C LEU A 43 20.48 3.27 4.13
N GLN A 44 21.26 2.71 5.05
CA GLN A 44 21.08 1.33 5.50
C GLN A 44 19.71 1.13 6.17
N LEU A 45 19.33 2.02 7.09
CA LEU A 45 18.03 1.97 7.73
C LEU A 45 16.88 2.15 6.74
N ALA A 46 17.05 3.06 5.76
CA ALA A 46 16.08 3.24 4.69
C ALA A 46 15.91 1.97 3.85
N ALA A 47 16.99 1.28 3.49
CA ALA A 47 16.93 0.03 2.74
C ALA A 47 16.17 -1.08 3.50
N PHE A 48 16.38 -1.21 4.82
CA PHE A 48 15.60 -2.15 5.64
C PHE A 48 14.12 -1.77 5.72
N ALA A 49 13.82 -0.48 5.86
CA ALA A 49 12.45 0.00 5.87
C ALA A 49 11.73 -0.27 4.54
N GLU A 50 12.38 0.02 3.40
CA GLU A 50 11.87 -0.31 2.07
C GLU A 50 11.58 -1.80 1.91
N ALA A 51 12.52 -2.65 2.31
CA ALA A 51 12.34 -4.09 2.25
C ALA A 51 11.13 -4.54 3.09
N GLY A 52 10.98 -3.98 4.30
CA GLY A 52 9.82 -4.24 5.15
C GLY A 52 8.50 -3.81 4.52
N VAL A 53 8.45 -2.61 3.93
CA VAL A 53 7.26 -2.08 3.25
C VAL A 53 6.89 -2.92 2.03
N LEU A 54 7.87 -3.39 1.26
CA LEU A 54 7.65 -4.28 0.11
C LEU A 54 7.07 -5.62 0.57
N VAL A 55 7.66 -6.25 1.59
CA VAL A 55 7.17 -7.52 2.15
C VAL A 55 5.76 -7.36 2.72
N ALA A 56 5.49 -6.28 3.45
CA ALA A 56 4.16 -6.00 3.99
C ALA A 56 3.13 -5.78 2.88
N SER A 57 3.47 -5.06 1.81
CA SER A 57 2.61 -4.84 0.65
C SER A 57 2.24 -6.15 -0.05
N LEU A 58 3.23 -7.02 -0.25
CA LEU A 58 3.04 -8.36 -0.80
C LEU A 58 2.14 -9.20 0.10
N ALA A 59 2.44 -9.24 1.40
CA ALA A 59 1.65 -10.00 2.38
C ALA A 59 0.19 -9.54 2.41
N LEU A 60 -0.07 -8.23 2.36
CA LEU A 60 -1.43 -7.69 2.29
C LEU A 60 -2.16 -8.17 1.04
N GLY A 61 -1.52 -8.13 -0.13
CA GLY A 61 -2.12 -8.66 -1.35
C GLY A 61 -2.43 -10.15 -1.27
N VAL A 62 -1.50 -10.95 -0.72
CA VAL A 62 -1.67 -12.39 -0.50
C VAL A 62 -2.85 -12.67 0.42
N VAL A 63 -2.89 -12.01 1.58
CA VAL A 63 -3.97 -12.16 2.57
C VAL A 63 -5.33 -11.82 1.95
N THR A 64 -5.39 -10.74 1.17
CA THR A 64 -6.63 -10.32 0.47
C THR A 64 -7.11 -11.39 -0.49
N HIS A 65 -6.20 -11.95 -1.29
CA HIS A 65 -6.51 -13.03 -2.21
C HIS A 65 -7.03 -14.27 -1.46
N LEU A 66 -6.36 -14.66 -0.38
CA LEU A 66 -6.77 -15.81 0.44
C LEU A 66 -8.15 -15.59 1.06
N ILE A 67 -8.43 -14.42 1.64
CA ILE A 67 -9.75 -14.08 2.17
C ILE A 67 -10.81 -14.11 1.06
N ALA A 68 -10.50 -13.54 -0.11
CA ALA A 68 -11.43 -13.58 -1.24
C ALA A 68 -11.71 -15.02 -1.72
N ARG A 69 -10.72 -15.92 -1.67
CA ARG A 69 -10.90 -17.35 -1.96
C ARG A 69 -11.74 -18.06 -0.89
N THR A 70 -11.54 -17.77 0.40
CA THR A 70 -12.29 -18.45 1.48
C THR A 70 -13.78 -18.11 1.47
N ILE A 71 -14.16 -16.92 1.00
CA ILE A 71 -15.58 -16.51 0.90
C ILE A 71 -16.25 -16.89 -0.43
N GLY A 72 -15.58 -17.73 -1.23
CA GLY A 72 -16.11 -18.34 -2.46
C GLY A 72 -15.65 -17.69 -3.76
N GLY A 73 -14.58 -16.89 -3.74
CA GLY A 73 -14.02 -16.25 -4.93
C GLY A 73 -13.19 -17.22 -5.79
N ASN A 74 -13.10 -16.93 -7.08
CA ASN A 74 -12.41 -17.76 -8.08
C ASN A 74 -11.27 -17.04 -8.83
N GLY A 75 -10.81 -15.88 -8.33
CA GLY A 75 -9.79 -15.07 -9.00
C GLY A 75 -8.41 -15.70 -9.04
N ARG A 76 -7.58 -15.23 -9.98
CA ARG A 76 -6.17 -15.62 -10.13
C ARG A 76 -5.30 -14.90 -9.10
N PHE A 77 -4.29 -15.58 -8.57
CA PHE A 77 -3.38 -15.04 -7.55
C PHE A 77 -2.57 -13.83 -8.07
N GLU A 78 -1.78 -14.00 -9.13
CA GLU A 78 -0.86 -12.96 -9.59
C GLU A 78 -1.51 -11.62 -9.94
N PRO A 79 -2.60 -11.56 -10.72
CA PRO A 79 -3.26 -10.29 -11.04
C PRO A 79 -3.88 -9.64 -9.81
N THR A 80 -4.38 -10.44 -8.85
CA THR A 80 -4.98 -9.92 -7.62
C THR A 80 -3.93 -9.21 -6.77
N VAL A 81 -2.80 -9.86 -6.50
CA VAL A 81 -1.74 -9.31 -5.64
C VAL A 81 -1.10 -8.09 -6.29
N SER A 82 -0.66 -8.19 -7.54
CA SER A 82 0.03 -7.10 -8.23
C SER A 82 -0.85 -5.86 -8.43
N LEU A 83 -2.09 -6.02 -8.90
CA LEU A 83 -3.02 -4.90 -9.08
C LEU A 83 -3.45 -4.28 -7.75
N PHE A 84 -3.57 -5.09 -6.69
CA PHE A 84 -3.85 -4.57 -5.35
C PHE A 84 -2.73 -3.64 -4.88
N ILE A 85 -1.46 -4.04 -5.03
CA ILE A 85 -0.30 -3.21 -4.65
C ILE A 85 -0.26 -1.91 -5.47
N VAL A 86 -0.47 -1.99 -6.78
CA VAL A 86 -0.54 -0.81 -7.66
C VAL A 86 -1.62 0.15 -7.17
N LEU A 87 -2.83 -0.34 -6.95
CA LEU A 87 -3.97 0.46 -6.50
C LEU A 87 -3.70 1.09 -5.13
N PHE A 88 -3.18 0.30 -4.20
CA PHE A 88 -2.83 0.76 -2.86
C PHE A 88 -1.87 1.94 -2.94
N TRP A 89 -0.74 1.82 -3.64
CA TRP A 89 0.26 2.88 -3.71
C TRP A 89 -0.14 4.07 -4.60
N VAL A 90 -0.85 3.86 -5.70
CA VAL A 90 -1.38 4.96 -6.54
C VAL A 90 -2.36 5.83 -5.75
N THR A 91 -3.21 5.22 -4.92
CA THR A 91 -4.15 5.97 -4.10
C THR A 91 -3.46 6.62 -2.89
N ASP A 92 -2.37 6.04 -2.40
CA ASP A 92 -1.60 6.58 -1.29
C ASP A 92 -0.70 7.77 -1.66
N LEU A 93 -0.19 7.78 -2.90
CA LEU A 93 0.76 8.75 -3.45
C LEU A 93 0.41 10.22 -3.18
N PRO A 94 -0.82 10.70 -3.42
CA PRO A 94 -1.17 12.10 -3.15
C PRO A 94 -0.93 12.52 -1.70
N ARG A 95 -1.23 11.64 -0.73
CA ARG A 95 -0.96 11.92 0.69
C ARG A 95 0.53 11.96 0.96
N LEU A 96 1.29 11.00 0.43
CA LEU A 96 2.73 10.90 0.66
C LEU A 96 3.47 12.12 0.11
N VAL A 97 3.10 12.56 -1.10
CA VAL A 97 3.63 13.78 -1.71
C VAL A 97 3.32 15.00 -0.85
N LEU A 98 2.13 15.13 -0.27
CA LEU A 98 1.85 16.25 0.64
C LEU A 98 2.65 16.15 1.93
N ALA A 99 2.83 14.95 2.47
CA ALA A 99 3.54 14.71 3.72
C ALA A 99 5.05 15.01 3.64
N THR A 100 5.65 15.07 2.45
CA THR A 100 7.06 15.51 2.30
C THR A 100 7.24 17.01 2.54
N TRP A 101 6.19 17.81 2.34
CA TRP A 101 6.25 19.28 2.46
C TRP A 101 5.49 19.80 3.69
N LEU A 102 4.41 19.14 4.08
CA LEU A 102 3.55 19.57 5.18
C LEU A 102 3.68 18.65 6.40
N PRO A 103 3.50 19.18 7.62
CA PRO A 103 3.37 18.37 8.81
C PRO A 103 2.22 17.36 8.69
N HIS A 104 2.45 16.14 9.15
CA HIS A 104 1.48 15.04 9.12
C HIS A 104 0.18 15.35 9.88
N ASN A 105 0.24 16.24 10.88
CA ASN A 105 -0.90 16.68 11.67
C ASN A 105 -1.68 17.84 11.03
N SER A 106 -1.28 18.35 9.86
CA SER A 106 -2.03 19.41 9.18
C SER A 106 -3.40 18.91 8.71
N THR A 107 -4.43 19.76 8.83
CA THR A 107 -5.79 19.44 8.42
C THR A 107 -5.87 19.04 6.95
N LEU A 108 -5.05 19.64 6.08
CA LEU A 108 -4.97 19.32 4.66
C LEU A 108 -4.46 17.89 4.42
N VAL A 109 -3.33 17.51 5.02
CA VAL A 109 -2.75 16.16 4.87
C VAL A 109 -3.73 15.11 5.40
N GLN A 110 -4.40 15.39 6.53
CA GLN A 110 -5.41 14.49 7.08
C GLN A 110 -6.64 14.37 6.16
N ALA A 111 -7.17 15.47 5.64
CA ALA A 111 -8.32 15.45 4.73
C ALA A 111 -8.02 14.65 3.45
N VAL A 112 -6.84 14.84 2.86
CA VAL A 112 -6.40 14.05 1.71
C VAL A 112 -6.20 12.60 2.09
N ALA A 113 -5.62 12.30 3.26
CA ALA A 113 -5.44 10.94 3.75
C ALA A 113 -6.76 10.18 3.85
N TRP A 114 -7.78 10.79 4.45
CA TRP A 114 -9.12 10.18 4.57
C TRP A 114 -9.79 10.03 3.20
N SER A 115 -9.67 11.04 2.35
CA SER A 115 -10.26 11.03 1.01
C SER A 115 -9.66 9.93 0.13
N THR A 116 -8.34 9.84 0.07
CA THR A 116 -7.67 8.81 -0.74
C THR A 116 -7.81 7.42 -0.15
N TRP A 117 -7.89 7.28 1.18
CA TRP A 117 -8.14 6.00 1.82
C TRP A 117 -9.55 5.47 1.50
N GLY A 118 -10.58 6.33 1.59
CA GLY A 118 -11.94 5.98 1.20
C GLY A 118 -12.06 5.66 -0.29
N PHE A 119 -11.41 6.45 -1.15
CA PHE A 119 -11.38 6.19 -2.59
C PHE A 119 -10.66 4.87 -2.93
N GLY A 120 -9.52 4.61 -2.29
CA GLY A 120 -8.78 3.35 -2.43
C GLY A 120 -9.58 2.14 -1.98
N TYR A 121 -10.34 2.26 -0.88
CA TYR A 121 -11.29 1.22 -0.45
C TYR A 121 -12.30 0.90 -1.55
N LEU A 122 -12.94 1.91 -2.14
CA LEU A 122 -13.94 1.70 -3.20
C LEU A 122 -13.32 1.02 -4.44
N LEU A 123 -12.15 1.50 -4.89
CA LEU A 123 -11.46 0.88 -6.02
C LEU A 123 -11.05 -0.57 -5.73
N ALA A 124 -10.57 -0.86 -4.52
CA ALA A 124 -10.19 -2.20 -4.13
C ALA A 124 -11.40 -3.14 -4.09
N VAL A 125 -12.58 -2.66 -3.66
CA VAL A 125 -13.83 -3.43 -3.72
C VAL A 125 -14.18 -3.77 -5.17
N LEU A 126 -14.10 -2.79 -6.08
CA LEU A 126 -14.35 -3.03 -7.51
C LEU A 126 -13.35 -4.01 -8.12
N LEU A 127 -12.07 -3.91 -7.77
CA LEU A 127 -11.01 -4.81 -8.20
C LEU A 127 -11.32 -6.26 -7.74
N ILE A 128 -11.55 -6.47 -6.45
CA ILE A 128 -11.80 -7.81 -5.90
C ILE A 128 -13.11 -8.39 -6.45
N ARG A 129 -14.15 -7.57 -6.60
CA ARG A 129 -15.41 -8.00 -7.23
C ARG A 129 -15.17 -8.48 -8.66
N GLY A 130 -14.38 -7.75 -9.44
CA GLY A 130 -14.06 -8.08 -10.82
C GLY A 130 -13.16 -9.30 -10.96
N GLN A 131 -12.13 -9.42 -10.10
CA GLN A 131 -11.17 -10.54 -10.17
C GLN A 131 -11.74 -11.85 -9.64
N HIS A 132 -12.56 -11.81 -8.58
CA HIS A 132 -13.04 -13.01 -7.90
C HIS A 132 -14.52 -13.33 -8.13
N HIS A 133 -15.20 -12.56 -9.01
CA HIS A 133 -16.64 -12.70 -9.31
C HIS A 133 -17.53 -12.78 -8.06
N LEU A 134 -17.14 -12.06 -7.00
CA LEU A 134 -17.85 -12.02 -5.73
C LEU A 134 -19.04 -11.05 -5.79
N SER A 135 -20.02 -11.22 -4.89
CA SER A 135 -21.00 -10.17 -4.64
C SER A 135 -20.31 -8.95 -4.00
N THR A 136 -20.85 -7.75 -4.23
CA THR A 136 -20.28 -6.50 -3.70
C THR A 136 -20.06 -6.56 -2.18
N GLY A 137 -21.00 -7.13 -1.42
CA GLY A 137 -20.87 -7.27 0.03
C GLY A 137 -19.69 -8.16 0.45
N LYS A 138 -19.47 -9.28 -0.24
CA LYS A 138 -18.33 -10.17 0.06
C LYS A 138 -17.00 -9.52 -0.27
N ALA A 139 -16.92 -8.83 -1.41
CA ALA A 139 -15.73 -8.07 -1.79
C ALA A 139 -15.44 -6.94 -0.77
N ALA A 140 -16.48 -6.22 -0.33
CA ALA A 140 -16.38 -5.18 0.69
C ALA A 140 -15.82 -5.67 2.02
N VAL A 141 -16.24 -6.86 2.48
CA VAL A 141 -15.71 -7.49 3.70
C VAL A 141 -14.24 -7.85 3.54
N ALA A 142 -13.86 -8.50 2.44
CA ALA A 142 -12.47 -8.89 2.19
C ALA A 142 -11.53 -7.67 2.19
N VAL A 143 -11.95 -6.59 1.52
CA VAL A 143 -11.18 -5.34 1.44
C VAL A 143 -11.17 -4.59 2.78
N ALA A 144 -12.26 -4.61 3.54
CA ALA A 144 -12.30 -3.97 4.87
C ALA A 144 -11.28 -4.61 5.82
N VAL A 145 -11.22 -5.94 5.86
CA VAL A 145 -10.23 -6.67 6.67
C VAL A 145 -8.81 -6.33 6.24
N GLN A 146 -8.56 -6.31 4.92
CA GLN A 146 -7.27 -5.92 4.36
C GLN A 146 -6.88 -4.49 4.77
N MET A 147 -7.80 -3.52 4.65
CA MET A 147 -7.53 -2.12 5.00
C MET A 147 -7.20 -1.96 6.48
N LEU A 148 -7.92 -2.65 7.37
CA LEU A 148 -7.61 -2.70 8.80
C LEU A 148 -6.23 -3.33 9.06
N ALA A 149 -5.89 -4.41 8.36
CA ALA A 149 -4.57 -5.02 8.45
C ALA A 149 -3.46 -4.06 7.96
N SER A 150 -3.72 -3.28 6.90
CA SER A 150 -2.76 -2.27 6.43
C SER A 150 -2.56 -1.13 7.42
N LEU A 151 -3.61 -0.74 8.14
CA LEU A 151 -3.49 0.20 9.25
C LEU A 151 -2.57 -0.37 10.32
N ALA A 152 -2.78 -1.62 10.75
CA ALA A 152 -1.96 -2.27 11.75
C ALA A 152 -0.49 -2.46 11.34
N LEU A 153 -0.23 -2.83 10.09
CA LEU A 153 1.12 -3.11 9.60
C LEU A 153 1.92 -1.88 9.19
N LEU A 154 1.28 -0.90 8.56
CA LEU A 154 1.97 0.22 7.91
C LEU A 154 1.71 1.58 8.55
N LYS A 155 0.57 1.77 9.22
CA LYS A 155 0.18 3.07 9.77
C LYS A 155 0.28 3.16 11.28
N LEU A 156 0.14 2.03 11.98
CA LEU A 156 0.37 1.92 13.42
C LEU A 156 1.85 1.53 13.65
N GLY A 157 2.75 2.45 13.34
CA GLY A 157 4.11 2.41 13.90
C GLY A 157 4.04 2.55 15.43
N PRO A 158 5.10 2.17 16.18
CA PRO A 158 5.09 2.19 17.64
C PRO A 158 4.58 3.53 18.13
N VAL A 159 3.51 3.46 18.94
CA VAL A 159 2.92 4.59 19.66
C VAL A 159 4.08 5.42 20.21
N ARG A 160 4.19 6.66 19.72
CA ARG A 160 5.17 7.63 20.20
C ARG A 160 4.96 7.93 21.67
#